data_AF-A0A6B2KVC3-F1
#
_entry.id   AF-A0A6B2KVC3-F1
#
_cell.length_a   1.000
_cell.length_b   1.000
_cell.length_c   1.000
_cell.angle_alpha   90.00
_cell.angle_beta   90.00
_cell.angle_gamma   90.00
#
_symmetry.space_group_name_H-M   'P 1'
#
loop_
_entity.id
_entity.type
_entity.pdbx_description
1 polymer ?
#
loop_
_entity_poly.entity_id
_entity_poly.type
_entity_poly.pdbx_seq_one_letter_code
_entity_poly.pdbx_strand_id
1 'polypeptide(L)'
;MENVLPPPHEGERYQIQLLASEGYGPTAIDQRVGRCKSVISRELRRNRSVSGRYRASEAQRTYRKHLRTKGRSRQPLHRLFVSAPPPPSLHPQAD
;
A
#
# COMPACT_ATOMS: atom_id res chain seq x y z
N MET A 1 -2.15 21.84 7.84
CA MET A 1 -2.09 21.12 6.55
C MET A 1 -1.99 19.63 6.87
N GLU A 2 -3.12 18.91 6.83
CA GLU A 2 -3.14 17.47 7.15
C GLU A 2 -2.34 16.70 6.09
N ASN A 3 -1.26 16.08 6.54
CA ASN A 3 -0.38 15.27 5.72
C ASN A 3 -1.09 13.93 5.48
N VAL A 4 -1.96 13.89 4.46
CA VAL A 4 -2.62 12.64 4.03
C VAL A 4 -1.53 11.76 3.44
N LEU A 5 -0.95 10.90 4.29
CA LEU A 5 -0.06 9.84 3.87
C LEU A 5 -0.78 9.07 2.74
N PRO A 6 -0.20 8.98 1.54
CA PRO A 6 -0.84 8.24 0.47
C PRO A 6 -1.14 6.82 0.98
N PRO A 7 -2.27 6.20 0.57
CA PRO A 7 -2.61 4.87 1.03
C PRO A 7 -1.39 3.96 0.82
N PRO A 8 -1.07 3.07 1.78
CA PRO A 8 0.24 2.42 1.89
C PRO A 8 0.74 1.77 0.58
N HIS A 9 -0.20 1.35 -0.28
CA HIS A 9 0.08 0.75 -1.58
C HIS A 9 0.60 1.71 -2.67
N GLU A 10 0.35 3.03 -2.57
CA GLU A 10 0.83 4.00 -3.57
C GLU A 10 2.35 4.20 -3.43
N GLY A 11 2.86 4.33 -2.19
CA GLY A 11 4.29 4.36 -1.91
C GLY A 11 4.99 3.02 -2.20
N GLU A 12 4.37 1.91 -1.80
CA GLU A 12 4.90 0.55 -2.01
C GLU A 12 5.17 0.27 -3.51
N ARG A 13 4.21 0.61 -4.39
CA ARG A 13 4.37 0.41 -5.84
C ARG A 13 5.54 1.21 -6.42
N TYR A 14 5.76 2.43 -5.93
CA TYR A 14 6.89 3.25 -6.36
C TYR A 14 8.23 2.66 -5.92
N GLN A 15 8.32 2.18 -4.68
CA GLN A 15 9.52 1.49 -4.19
C GLN A 15 9.85 0.23 -4.99
N ILE A 16 8.83 -0.58 -5.33
CA ILE A 16 9.00 -1.75 -6.21
C ILE A 16 9.54 -1.32 -7.59
N GLN A 17 9.05 -0.21 -8.16
CA GLN A 17 9.55 0.29 -9.44
C GLN A 17 11.02 0.71 -9.37
N LEU A 18 11.40 1.47 -8.36
CA LEU A 18 12.77 1.93 -8.17
C LEU A 18 13.73 0.73 -8.08
N LEU A 19 13.45 -0.19 -7.17
CA LEU A 19 14.29 -1.37 -6.95
C LEU A 19 14.34 -2.31 -8.17
N ALA A 20 13.22 -2.51 -8.87
CA ALA A 20 13.21 -3.30 -10.10
C ALA A 20 14.02 -2.62 -11.22
N SER A 21 14.01 -1.29 -11.29
CA SER A 21 14.81 -0.54 -12.27
C SER A 21 16.32 -0.58 -11.98
N GLU A 22 16.69 -0.76 -10.73
CA GLU A 22 18.07 -1.01 -10.26
C GLU A 22 18.51 -2.48 -10.48
N GLY A 23 17.62 -3.35 -10.97
CA GLY A 23 17.93 -4.74 -11.27
C GLY A 23 17.67 -5.73 -10.13
N TYR A 24 17.06 -5.29 -9.02
CA TYR A 24 16.72 -6.18 -7.92
C TYR A 24 15.62 -7.17 -8.32
N GLY A 25 15.84 -8.45 -8.01
CA GLY A 25 14.83 -9.50 -8.17
C GLY A 25 13.79 -9.50 -7.04
N PRO A 26 12.66 -10.24 -7.19
CA PRO A 26 11.55 -10.22 -6.23
C PRO A 26 11.93 -10.53 -4.78
N THR A 27 12.88 -11.45 -4.55
CA THR A 27 13.37 -11.79 -3.20
C THR A 27 14.09 -10.61 -2.55
N ALA A 28 14.89 -9.86 -3.31
CA ALA A 28 15.64 -8.71 -2.80
C ALA A 28 14.71 -7.50 -2.56
N ILE A 29 13.65 -7.37 -3.35
CA ILE A 29 12.61 -6.35 -3.16
C ILE A 29 11.76 -6.69 -1.93
N ASP A 30 11.39 -7.96 -1.72
CA ASP A 30 10.65 -8.43 -0.54
C ASP A 30 11.34 -7.99 0.76
N GLN A 31 12.64 -8.26 0.88
CA GLN A 31 13.43 -7.88 2.06
C GLN A 31 13.48 -6.36 2.32
N ARG A 32 13.34 -5.53 1.28
CA ARG A 32 13.43 -4.06 1.40
C ARG A 32 12.08 -3.39 1.64
N VAL A 33 11.04 -3.91 1.00
CA VAL A 33 9.68 -3.33 1.00
C VAL A 33 8.79 -3.99 2.05
N GLY A 34 9.12 -5.20 2.50
CA GLY A 34 8.31 -5.97 3.45
C GLY A 34 7.08 -6.61 2.81
N ARG A 35 7.15 -6.94 1.51
CA ARG A 35 6.04 -7.48 0.73
C ARG A 35 6.42 -8.83 0.16
N CYS A 36 5.61 -9.86 0.40
CA CYS A 36 5.94 -11.23 0.01
C CYS A 36 6.43 -11.35 -1.45
N LYS A 37 7.56 -12.03 -1.67
CA LYS A 37 8.18 -12.21 -3.00
C LYS A 37 7.22 -12.69 -4.09
N SER A 38 6.24 -13.53 -3.74
CA SER A 38 5.27 -14.09 -4.69
C SER A 38 4.25 -13.03 -5.13
N VAL A 39 3.90 -12.10 -4.25
CA VAL A 39 3.05 -10.94 -4.54
C VAL A 39 3.81 -10.00 -5.46
N ILE A 40 5.06 -9.67 -5.13
CA ILE A 40 5.92 -8.81 -5.97
C ILE A 40 6.10 -9.43 -7.36
N SER A 41 6.41 -10.72 -7.47
CA SER A 41 6.56 -11.39 -8.76
C SER A 41 5.30 -11.31 -9.62
N ARG A 42 4.13 -11.56 -9.01
CA ARG A 42 2.84 -11.45 -9.71
C ARG A 42 2.54 -10.00 -10.12
N GLU A 43 2.86 -9.03 -9.27
CA GLU A 43 2.70 -7.60 -9.51
C GLU A 43 3.55 -7.14 -10.70
N LEU A 44 4.86 -7.47 -10.69
CA LEU A 44 5.80 -7.14 -11.77
C LEU A 44 5.36 -7.77 -13.10
N ARG A 45 4.99 -9.06 -13.09
CA ARG A 45 4.55 -9.76 -14.30
C ARG A 45 3.26 -9.18 -14.87
N ARG A 46 2.29 -8.83 -14.01
CA ARG A 46 0.99 -8.33 -14.44
C ARG A 46 1.07 -6.92 -15.03
N ASN A 47 1.91 -6.07 -14.46
CA ASN A 47 2.02 -4.65 -14.84
C ASN A 47 3.33 -4.36 -15.58
N ARG A 48 3.82 -5.34 -16.34
CA ARG A 48 4.97 -5.17 -17.22
C ARG A 48 4.53 -4.41 -18.47
N SER A 49 5.23 -3.34 -18.81
CA SER A 49 4.98 -2.58 -20.04
C SER A 49 5.43 -3.37 -21.27
N VAL A 50 5.08 -2.87 -22.46
CA VAL A 50 5.57 -3.39 -23.75
C VAL A 50 7.10 -3.36 -23.81
N SER A 51 7.73 -2.36 -23.18
CA SER A 51 9.20 -2.25 -23.07
C SER A 51 9.81 -3.19 -22.01
N GLY A 52 9.02 -4.05 -21.37
CA GLY A 52 9.47 -4.99 -20.35
C GLY A 52 9.67 -4.39 -18.94
N ARG A 53 9.43 -3.09 -18.74
CA ARG A 53 9.64 -2.39 -17.46
C ARG A 53 8.35 -2.31 -16.66
N TYR A 54 8.46 -2.38 -15.34
CA TYR A 54 7.32 -2.17 -14.45
C TYR A 54 7.03 -0.66 -14.28
N ARG A 55 5.75 -0.26 -14.37
CA ARG A 55 5.30 1.13 -14.17
C ARG A 55 4.27 1.22 -13.04
N ALA A 56 4.68 1.79 -11.92
CA ALA A 56 3.87 1.94 -10.71
C ALA A 56 2.59 2.76 -10.96
N SER A 57 2.70 3.84 -11.74
CA SER A 57 1.57 4.74 -12.05
C SER A 57 0.46 4.03 -12.84
N GLU A 58 0.82 3.21 -13.83
CA GLU A 58 -0.13 2.42 -14.61
C GLU A 58 -0.78 1.32 -13.77
N ALA A 59 0.02 0.65 -12.95
CA ALA A 59 -0.45 -0.38 -12.03
C ALA A 59 -1.48 0.22 -11.03
N GLN A 60 -1.19 1.39 -10.49
CA GLN A 60 -2.10 2.13 -9.62
C GLN A 60 -3.37 2.57 -10.34
N ARG A 61 -3.26 3.11 -11.56
CA ARG A 61 -4.41 3.50 -12.38
C ARG A 61 -5.34 2.31 -12.65
N THR A 62 -4.77 1.16 -12.98
CA THR A 62 -5.51 -0.08 -13.25
C THR A 62 -6.20 -0.60 -11.99
N TYR A 63 -5.49 -0.60 -10.86
CA TYR A 63 -6.07 -0.95 -9.56
C TYR A 63 -7.28 -0.06 -9.21
N ARG A 64 -7.13 1.27 -9.35
CA ARG A 64 -8.23 2.23 -9.12
C ARG A 64 -9.41 2.00 -10.06
N LYS A 65 -9.16 1.67 -11.34
CA LYS A 65 -10.22 1.32 -12.30
C LYS A 65 -10.97 0.06 -11.85
N HIS A 66 -10.24 -0.98 -11.45
CA HIS A 66 -10.81 -2.24 -10.97
C HIS A 66 -11.70 -2.06 -9.73
N LEU A 67 -11.28 -1.23 -8.77
CA LEU A 67 -12.08 -0.92 -7.59
C LEU A 67 -13.42 -0.25 -7.94
N ARG A 68 -13.41 0.68 -8.91
CA ARG A 68 -14.63 1.34 -9.41
C ARG A 68 -15.57 0.32 -10.07
N THR A 69 -15.05 -0.54 -10.93
CA THR A 69 -15.84 -1.55 -11.64
C THR A 69 -16.49 -2.56 -10.70
N LYS A 70 -15.81 -2.95 -9.61
CA LYS A 70 -16.37 -3.88 -8.62
C LYS A 70 -17.37 -3.25 -7.66
N GLY A 71 -17.67 -1.95 -7.79
CA GLY A 71 -18.52 -1.21 -6.82
C GLY A 71 -17.95 -1.20 -5.40
N ARG A 72 -16.69 -1.62 -5.22
CA ARG A 72 -16.00 -1.69 -3.94
C ARG A 72 -14.94 -0.61 -3.95
N SER A 73 -15.31 0.62 -3.62
CA SER A 73 -14.37 1.49 -2.91
C SER A 73 -14.08 0.79 -1.59
N ARG A 74 -13.11 -0.15 -1.56
CA ARG A 74 -12.67 -0.76 -0.31
C ARG A 74 -11.99 0.36 0.48
N GLN A 75 -12.81 1.12 1.20
CA GLN A 75 -12.35 2.01 2.24
C GLN A 75 -11.46 1.17 3.15
N PRO A 76 -10.33 1.72 3.63
CA PRO A 76 -9.55 1.03 4.64
C PRO A 76 -10.48 0.81 5.83
N LEU A 77 -10.69 -0.45 6.21
CA LEU A 77 -11.40 -0.83 7.43
C LEU A 77 -10.80 -0.15 8.69
N HIS A 78 -9.60 0.44 8.58
CA HIS A 78 -8.97 1.28 9.59
C HIS A 78 -9.75 2.55 9.94
N ARG A 79 -10.72 3.00 9.12
CA ARG A 79 -11.53 4.21 9.42
C ARG A 79 -12.68 3.95 10.41
N LEU A 80 -12.91 2.70 10.82
CA LEU A 80 -13.97 2.34 11.79
C LEU A 80 -13.43 2.01 13.19
N PHE A 81 -12.10 2.04 13.41
CA PHE A 81 -11.49 1.66 14.70
C PHE A 81 -10.80 2.81 15.46
N VAL A 82 -10.96 4.06 15.04
CA VAL A 82 -10.56 5.23 15.84
C VAL A 82 -11.73 6.20 15.94
N SER A 83 -12.64 5.89 16.86
CA SER A 83 -13.67 6.81 17.35
C SER A 83 -14.05 6.42 18.79
N ALA A 84 -13.07 6.36 19.67
CA ALA A 84 -13.29 6.59 21.08
C ALA A 84 -11.98 7.10 21.69
N PRO A 85 -11.94 8.27 22.35
CA PRO A 85 -10.88 8.53 23.31
C PRO A 85 -10.91 7.40 24.37
N PRO A 86 -9.76 6.94 24.89
CA PRO A 86 -9.79 6.04 26.05
C PRO A 86 -10.62 6.68 27.17
N PRO A 87 -11.46 5.93 27.89
CA PRO A 87 -12.21 6.50 29.01
C PRO A 87 -11.21 7.15 29.98
N PRO A 88 -11.47 8.36 30.49
CA PRO A 88 -10.58 9.00 31.45
C PRO A 88 -10.43 8.08 32.66
N SER A 89 -9.18 7.74 32.99
CA SER A 89 -8.83 6.99 34.19
C SER A 89 -9.34 7.75 35.41
N LEU A 90 -10.47 7.32 35.97
CA LEU A 90 -10.93 7.73 37.30
C LEU A 90 -9.94 7.17 38.32
N HIS A 91 -8.88 7.91 38.59
CA HIS A 91 -8.18 7.78 39.87
C HIS A 91 -9.01 8.52 40.91
N PRO A 92 -9.56 7.85 41.94
CA PRO A 92 -10.04 8.56 43.11
C PRO A 92 -8.82 9.21 43.79
N GLN A 93 -8.80 10.54 43.86
CA GLN A 93 -8.03 11.23 44.88
C GLN A 93 -8.72 10.91 46.20
N ALA A 94 -8.04 10.17 47.07
CA ALA A 94 -8.41 10.07 48.48
C ALA A 94 -7.68 11.20 49.21
N ASP A 95 -8.45 12.04 49.90
CA ASP A 95 -7.98 12.94 50.97
C ASP A 95 -7.41 12.15 52.16
#